data_AF-A0AAE4EX51-F1
#
_entry.id   AF-A0AAE4EX51-F1
#
_cell.length_a   1.000
_cell.length_b   1.000
_cell.length_c   1.000
_cell.angle_alpha   90.00
_cell.angle_beta   90.00
_cell.angle_gamma   90.00
#
_symmetry.space_group_name_H-M   'P 1'
#
loop_
_entity.id
_entity.type
_entity.pdbx_description
1 polymer ?
#
loop_
_entity_poly.entity_id
_entity_poly.type
_entity_poly.pdbx_seq_one_letter_code
_entity_poly.pdbx_strand_id
1 'polypeptide(L)'
;MPADRRAFLEAAAVVATMPADALAGVAPAEPATEECDICGAAKPAGMVERTTVPPIAPLEADICAVCQFTQEHTQPDGVCMECGEPVDPGFSIELEYALGEADLPALKTGQLCGDCSSWVASDISHRGLMNDDEARETYRELVDAEHERMAALEGSR
;
A
#
# COMPACT_ATOMS: atom_id res chain seq x y z
N MET A 1 30.89 0.16 -13.61
CA MET A 1 31.47 -0.09 -12.28
C MET A 1 31.44 -1.59 -11.95
N PRO A 2 32.28 -2.45 -12.58
CA PRO A 2 32.27 -3.90 -12.34
C PRO A 2 33.29 -4.38 -11.29
N ALA A 3 34.24 -3.52 -10.89
CA ALA A 3 35.31 -3.87 -9.95
C ALA A 3 34.78 -4.11 -8.52
N ASP A 4 33.72 -3.40 -8.14
CA ASP A 4 33.15 -3.41 -6.79
C ASP A 4 32.49 -4.75 -6.44
N ARG A 5 31.74 -5.32 -7.40
CA ARG A 5 31.08 -6.62 -7.25
C ARG A 5 32.09 -7.75 -7.06
N ARG A 6 33.24 -7.71 -7.76
CA ARG A 6 34.26 -8.74 -7.64
C ARG A 6 34.97 -8.66 -6.30
N ALA A 7 35.30 -7.46 -5.84
CA ALA A 7 35.89 -7.24 -4.53
C ALA A 7 34.96 -7.71 -3.41
N PHE A 8 33.65 -7.45 -3.53
CA PHE A 8 32.64 -7.93 -2.57
C PHE A 8 32.57 -9.46 -2.52
N LEU A 9 32.55 -10.13 -3.68
CA LEU A 9 32.47 -11.59 -3.76
C LEU A 9 33.74 -12.27 -3.24
N GLU A 10 34.92 -11.68 -3.49
CA GLU A 10 36.19 -12.17 -2.96
C GLU A 10 36.25 -12.02 -1.44
N ALA A 11 35.76 -10.90 -0.88
CA ALA A 11 35.66 -10.71 0.57
C ALA A 11 34.68 -11.70 1.23
N ALA A 12 33.52 -11.94 0.62
CA ALA A 12 32.53 -12.91 1.13
C ALA A 12 33.08 -14.34 1.15
N ALA A 13 33.85 -14.74 0.13
CA ALA A 13 34.48 -16.06 0.06
C ALA A 13 35.57 -16.26 1.15
N VAL A 14 36.33 -15.22 1.47
CA VAL A 14 37.30 -15.25 2.57
C VAL A 14 36.58 -15.47 3.90
N VAL A 15 35.51 -14.71 4.18
CA VAL A 15 34.73 -14.85 5.42
C VAL A 15 34.10 -16.24 5.54
N ALA A 16 33.56 -16.78 4.45
CA ALA A 16 32.92 -18.09 4.44
C ALA A 16 33.88 -19.28 4.68
N THR A 17 35.19 -19.07 4.52
CA THR A 17 36.22 -20.11 4.69
C THR A 17 37.04 -19.96 5.97
N MET A 18 36.75 -18.95 6.81
CA MET A 18 37.44 -18.79 8.08
C MET A 18 36.96 -19.83 9.11
N PRO A 19 37.88 -20.38 9.94
CA PRO A 19 37.49 -21.25 11.04
C PRO A 19 36.60 -20.49 12.03
N ALA A 20 35.57 -21.14 12.57
CA ALA A 20 34.57 -20.52 13.46
C ALA A 20 35.22 -19.82 14.67
N ASP A 21 36.36 -20.32 15.14
CA ASP A 21 37.13 -19.75 16.25
C ASP A 21 37.74 -18.37 15.92
N ALA A 22 37.97 -18.05 14.64
CA ALA A 22 38.43 -16.73 14.18
C ALA A 22 37.30 -15.69 14.10
N LEU A 23 36.04 -16.13 14.05
CA LEU A 23 34.84 -15.28 14.06
C LEU A 23 34.28 -15.06 15.48
N ALA A 24 34.77 -15.81 16.47
CA ALA A 24 34.28 -15.79 17.84
C ALA A 24 34.48 -14.44 18.58
N GLY A 25 35.25 -13.50 18.02
CA GLY A 25 35.43 -12.14 18.53
C GLY A 25 34.62 -11.06 17.82
N VAL A 26 33.93 -11.41 16.72
CA VAL A 26 33.08 -10.49 15.96
C VAL A 26 31.65 -10.90 16.23
N ALA A 27 31.08 -10.44 17.33
CA ALA A 27 29.63 -10.46 17.45
C ALA A 27 29.08 -9.77 16.19
N PRO A 28 28.17 -10.39 15.42
CA PRO A 28 27.52 -9.68 14.34
C PRO A 28 26.84 -8.49 15.01
N ALA A 29 27.33 -7.29 14.74
CA ALA A 29 26.63 -6.08 15.13
C ALA A 29 25.21 -6.25 14.59
N GLU A 30 24.21 -6.13 15.46
CA GLU A 30 22.83 -6.16 14.99
C GLU A 30 22.73 -5.14 13.85
N PRO A 31 22.19 -5.54 12.68
CA PRO A 31 22.14 -4.64 11.55
C PRO A 31 21.38 -3.39 11.99
N ALA A 32 22.01 -2.23 11.85
CA ALA A 32 21.37 -0.97 12.19
C ALA A 32 20.03 -0.89 11.46
N THR A 33 18.97 -0.58 12.20
CA THR A 33 17.62 -0.39 11.65
C THR A 33 17.17 1.05 11.82
N GLU A 34 16.36 1.50 10.87
CA GLU A 34 15.68 2.79 10.88
C GLU A 34 14.20 2.58 10.59
N GLU A 35 13.33 3.42 11.14
CA GLU A 35 11.89 3.34 10.93
C GLU A 35 11.50 4.11 9.68
N CYS A 36 10.51 3.60 8.93
CA CYS A 36 9.94 4.29 7.77
C CYS A 36 8.71 5.10 8.20
N ASP A 37 8.70 6.40 7.93
CA ASP A 37 7.62 7.31 8.32
C ASP A 37 6.26 6.97 7.67
N ILE A 38 6.26 6.24 6.54
CA ILE A 38 5.04 5.85 5.82
C ILE A 38 4.43 4.56 6.37
N CYS A 39 5.24 3.53 6.64
CA CYS A 39 4.72 2.20 7.01
C CYS A 39 4.98 1.84 8.48
N GLY A 40 5.68 2.69 9.24
CA GLY A 40 6.00 2.50 10.67
C GLY A 40 6.88 1.27 10.96
N ALA A 41 7.44 0.64 9.93
CA ALA A 41 8.19 -0.60 10.09
C ALA A 41 9.68 -0.32 10.14
N ALA A 42 10.38 -0.92 11.12
CA ALA A 42 11.83 -0.96 11.14
C ALA A 42 12.38 -1.67 9.91
N LYS A 43 13.28 -1.01 9.18
CA LYS A 43 13.98 -1.50 8.00
C LYS A 43 15.49 -1.45 8.24
N PRO A 44 16.30 -2.21 7.50
CA PRO A 44 17.75 -1.99 7.49
C PRO A 44 18.05 -0.53 7.16
N ALA A 45 18.98 0.11 7.87
CA ALA A 45 19.28 1.54 7.70
C ALA A 45 19.59 1.92 6.24
N GLY A 46 20.28 1.06 5.49
CA GLY A 46 20.54 1.29 4.06
C GLY A 46 19.32 1.18 3.12
N MET A 47 18.13 0.93 3.65
CA MET A 47 16.86 0.83 2.90
C MET A 47 15.94 2.03 3.16
N VAL A 48 16.25 2.87 4.16
CA VAL A 48 15.53 4.10 4.46
C VAL A 48 16.37 5.27 3.99
N GLU A 49 15.75 6.18 3.24
CA GLU A 49 16.40 7.39 2.78
C GLU A 49 15.53 8.59 3.14
N ARG A 50 16.17 9.63 3.68
CA ARG A 50 15.52 10.93 3.84
C ARG A 50 15.34 11.56 2.47
N THR A 51 14.10 11.66 1.99
CA THR A 51 13.81 12.10 0.62
C THR A 51 12.49 12.86 0.50
N THR A 52 12.28 13.50 -0.65
CA THR A 52 10.99 14.08 -1.07
C THR A 52 10.41 13.24 -2.21
N VAL A 53 9.18 12.75 -2.06
CA VAL A 53 8.42 12.11 -3.17
C VAL A 53 7.28 13.03 -3.64
N PRO A 54 6.81 12.93 -4.90
CA PRO A 54 5.81 13.86 -5.43
C PRO A 54 4.55 14.00 -4.56
N PRO A 55 3.99 12.91 -3.97
CA PRO A 55 2.83 13.02 -3.09
C PRO A 55 3.06 13.85 -1.81
N ILE A 56 4.29 13.87 -1.26
CA ILE A 56 4.61 14.57 0.00
C ILE A 56 5.36 15.89 -0.21
N ALA A 57 5.73 16.23 -1.44
CA ALA A 57 6.54 17.42 -1.71
C ALA A 57 5.80 18.71 -1.27
N PRO A 58 6.49 19.70 -0.68
CA PRO A 58 7.96 19.81 -0.54
C PRO A 58 8.51 19.20 0.77
N LEU A 59 7.73 18.42 1.52
CA LEU A 59 8.18 17.85 2.79
C LEU A 59 9.16 16.70 2.58
N GLU A 60 10.15 16.61 3.46
CA GLU A 60 11.09 15.48 3.54
C GLU A 60 10.69 14.54 4.67
N ALA A 61 10.80 13.24 4.42
CA ALA A 61 10.56 12.19 5.39
C ALA A 61 11.54 11.03 5.17
N ASP A 62 11.72 10.21 6.21
CA ASP A 62 12.58 9.03 6.18
C ASP A 62 11.75 7.85 5.62
N ILE A 63 11.98 7.50 4.35
CA ILE A 63 11.10 6.61 3.59
C ILE A 63 11.85 5.38 3.13
N CYS A 64 11.26 4.20 3.32
CA CYS A 64 11.84 2.98 2.78
C CYS A 64 11.67 2.87 1.25
N ALA A 65 12.65 2.25 0.59
CA ALA A 65 12.66 2.08 -0.88
C ALA A 65 11.38 1.48 -1.47
N VAL A 66 10.67 0.61 -0.73
CA VAL A 66 9.39 0.03 -1.18
C VAL A 66 8.27 1.06 -1.16
N CYS A 67 8.15 1.84 -0.07
CA CYS A 67 7.15 2.90 0.02
C CYS A 67 7.43 3.98 -1.03
N GLN A 68 8.70 4.35 -1.22
CA GLN A 68 9.08 5.28 -2.29
C GLN A 68 8.66 4.77 -3.66
N PHE A 69 8.97 3.52 -4.00
CA PHE A 69 8.54 2.92 -5.26
C PHE A 69 7.02 2.97 -5.44
N THR A 70 6.24 2.60 -4.43
CA THR A 70 4.77 2.64 -4.50
C THR A 70 4.22 4.06 -4.72
N GLN A 71 4.86 5.07 -4.14
CA GLN A 71 4.44 6.47 -4.29
C GLN A 71 4.82 7.04 -5.67
N GLU A 72 6.01 6.73 -6.17
CA GLU A 72 6.51 7.23 -7.45
C GLU A 72 6.00 6.43 -8.65
N HIS A 73 5.60 5.17 -8.45
CA HIS A 73 5.12 4.33 -9.53
C HIS A 73 3.79 4.87 -10.07
N THR A 74 3.88 5.40 -11.29
CA THR A 74 2.74 5.84 -12.09
C THR A 74 2.36 4.70 -13.02
N GLN A 75 1.11 4.26 -12.96
CA GLN A 75 0.57 3.30 -13.92
C GLN A 75 0.54 3.93 -15.33
N PRO A 76 0.64 3.13 -16.40
CA PRO A 76 0.47 3.64 -17.76
C PRO A 76 -0.87 4.36 -17.94
N ASP A 77 -0.93 5.30 -18.88
CA ASP A 77 -2.21 5.88 -19.29
C ASP A 77 -3.13 4.80 -19.87
N GLY A 78 -4.44 4.93 -19.65
CA GLY A 78 -5.45 4.04 -20.23
C GLY A 78 -5.61 2.69 -19.53
N VAL A 79 -5.05 2.51 -18.33
CA VAL A 79 -5.37 1.38 -17.45
C VAL A 79 -5.99 1.84 -16.13
N CYS A 80 -6.77 0.95 -15.52
CA CYS A 80 -7.37 1.14 -14.22
C CYS A 80 -6.27 1.20 -13.16
N MET A 81 -6.26 2.24 -12.34
CA MET A 81 -5.27 2.41 -11.28
C MET A 81 -5.36 1.35 -10.18
N GLU A 82 -6.52 0.70 -10.05
CA GLU A 82 -6.78 -0.35 -9.03
C GLU A 82 -6.46 -1.76 -9.55
N CYS A 83 -7.07 -2.18 -10.67
CA CYS A 83 -6.92 -3.56 -11.17
C CYS A 83 -5.94 -3.72 -12.33
N GLY A 84 -5.47 -2.62 -12.94
CA GLY A 84 -4.56 -2.65 -14.09
C GLY A 84 -5.20 -3.01 -15.44
N GLU A 85 -6.50 -3.29 -15.48
CA GLU A 85 -7.23 -3.58 -16.72
C GLU A 85 -7.37 -2.31 -17.59
N PRO A 86 -7.41 -2.43 -18.93
CA PRO A 86 -7.68 -1.30 -19.81
C PRO A 86 -8.98 -0.58 -19.44
N VAL A 87 -8.96 0.75 -19.48
CA VAL A 87 -10.15 1.57 -19.20
C VAL A 87 -10.57 2.36 -20.43
N ASP A 88 -11.87 2.36 -20.68
CA ASP A 88 -12.47 3.39 -21.52
C ASP A 88 -12.41 4.75 -20.79
N PRO A 89 -12.24 5.87 -21.50
CA PRO A 89 -12.23 7.19 -20.88
C PRO A 89 -13.56 7.46 -20.17
N GLY A 90 -13.55 7.65 -18.84
CA GLY A 90 -14.80 7.88 -18.11
C GLY A 90 -14.66 8.36 -16.67
N PHE A 91 -13.98 7.60 -15.82
CA PHE A 91 -13.92 7.89 -14.38
C PHE A 91 -12.52 8.26 -13.95
N SER A 92 -12.25 9.57 -13.92
CA SER A 92 -11.02 10.11 -13.33
C SER A 92 -11.28 10.42 -11.86
N ILE A 93 -10.35 10.04 -11.00
CA ILE A 93 -10.42 10.28 -9.56
C ILE A 93 -9.14 10.96 -9.09
N GLU A 94 -9.30 11.84 -8.11
CA GLU A 94 -8.23 12.48 -7.36
C GLU A 94 -8.52 12.27 -5.87
N LEU A 95 -7.56 11.68 -5.17
CA LEU A 95 -7.70 11.28 -3.77
C LEU A 95 -6.58 11.91 -2.96
N GLU A 96 -6.95 12.81 -2.06
CA GLU A 96 -6.09 13.31 -1.00
C GLU A 96 -6.32 12.52 0.29
N TYR A 97 -5.25 12.05 0.91
CA TYR A 97 -5.31 11.28 2.15
C TYR A 97 -4.03 11.44 2.98
N ALA A 98 -4.13 11.20 4.29
CA ALA A 98 -2.97 11.16 5.18
C ALA A 98 -2.20 9.84 5.00
N LEU A 99 -0.87 9.92 4.94
CA LEU A 99 0.02 8.82 4.64
C LEU A 99 0.89 8.47 5.85
N GLY A 100 0.70 7.25 6.34
CA GLY A 100 1.44 6.72 7.48
C GLY A 100 1.06 7.37 8.81
N GLU A 101 1.76 6.97 9.88
CA GLU A 101 1.57 7.49 11.24
C GLU A 101 2.00 8.96 11.38
N ALA A 102 2.81 9.46 10.44
CA ALA A 102 3.26 10.84 10.40
C ALA A 102 2.24 11.80 9.76
N ASP A 103 1.07 11.31 9.33
CA ASP A 103 0.02 12.08 8.65
C ASP A 103 0.55 12.91 7.47
N LEU A 104 1.51 12.35 6.71
CA LEU A 104 2.09 13.04 5.56
C LEU A 104 1.03 13.24 4.47
N PRO A 105 1.00 14.38 3.76
CA PRO A 105 0.05 14.55 2.68
C PRO A 105 0.32 13.54 1.57
N ALA A 106 -0.71 12.87 1.07
CA ALA A 106 -0.62 12.06 -0.14
C ALA A 106 -1.72 12.44 -1.13
N LEU A 107 -1.37 12.29 -2.40
CA LEU A 107 -2.24 12.50 -3.54
C LEU A 107 -2.13 11.29 -4.46
N LYS A 108 -3.26 10.72 -4.85
CA LYS A 108 -3.33 9.73 -5.92
C LYS A 108 -4.34 10.19 -6.97
N THR A 109 -3.88 10.27 -8.21
CA THR A 109 -4.70 10.64 -9.37
C THR A 109 -4.62 9.52 -10.40
N GLY A 110 -5.75 9.19 -11.01
CA GLY A 110 -5.80 8.16 -12.04
C GLY A 110 -7.20 7.90 -12.58
N GLN A 111 -7.35 6.81 -13.33
CA GLN A 111 -8.63 6.37 -13.86
C GLN A 111 -9.05 5.03 -13.25
N LEU A 112 -10.36 4.84 -13.03
CA LEU A 112 -10.94 3.58 -12.58
C LEU A 112 -11.81 2.97 -13.69
N CYS A 113 -11.78 1.64 -13.82
CA CYS A 113 -12.76 0.93 -14.65
C CYS A 113 -14.15 0.99 -14.01
N GLY A 114 -15.19 0.68 -14.79
CA GLY A 114 -16.58 0.68 -14.33
C GLY A 114 -16.77 -0.15 -13.06
N ASP A 115 -16.22 -1.36 -13.01
CA ASP A 115 -16.36 -2.27 -11.86
C ASP A 115 -15.66 -1.72 -10.61
N CYS A 116 -14.41 -1.25 -10.74
CA CYS A 116 -13.68 -0.67 -9.60
C CYS A 116 -14.34 0.62 -9.11
N SER A 117 -14.82 1.48 -10.02
CA SER A 117 -15.54 2.71 -9.63
C SER A 117 -16.87 2.41 -8.93
N SER A 118 -17.61 1.40 -9.41
CA SER A 118 -18.86 0.94 -8.79
C SER A 118 -18.62 0.35 -7.40
N TRP A 119 -17.53 -0.40 -7.23
CA TRP A 119 -17.15 -0.96 -5.94
C TRP A 119 -16.78 0.13 -4.94
N VAL A 120 -15.92 1.09 -5.32
CA VAL A 120 -15.56 2.24 -4.47
C VAL A 120 -16.79 3.06 -4.09
N ALA A 121 -17.67 3.36 -5.05
CA ALA A 121 -18.91 4.08 -4.77
C ALA A 121 -19.80 3.32 -3.78
N SER A 122 -19.90 2.01 -3.94
CA SER A 122 -20.68 1.14 -3.05
C SER A 122 -20.07 1.11 -1.63
N ASP A 123 -18.75 1.05 -1.50
CA ASP A 123 -18.08 1.11 -0.19
C ASP A 123 -18.31 2.46 0.50
N ILE A 124 -18.21 3.58 -0.24
CA ILE A 124 -18.50 4.92 0.29
C ILE A 124 -19.96 5.01 0.77
N SER A 125 -20.92 4.58 -0.05
CA SER A 125 -22.34 4.58 0.33
C SER A 125 -22.61 3.67 1.53
N HIS A 126 -21.99 2.50 1.59
CA HIS A 126 -22.12 1.58 2.72
C HIS A 126 -21.53 2.17 4.00
N ARG A 127 -20.35 2.81 3.96
CA ARG A 127 -19.79 3.48 5.13
C ARG A 127 -20.66 4.65 5.59
N GLY A 128 -21.18 5.44 4.66
CA GLY A 128 -22.13 6.52 4.94
C GLY A 128 -23.37 5.98 5.68
N LEU A 129 -23.94 4.89 5.17
CA LEU A 129 -25.03 4.18 5.81
C LEU A 129 -24.66 3.70 7.21
N MET A 130 -23.49 3.08 7.40
CA MET A 130 -23.10 2.51 8.70
C MET A 130 -22.80 3.55 9.77
N ASN A 131 -22.47 4.78 9.36
CA ASN A 131 -22.22 5.93 10.23
C ASN A 131 -23.51 6.69 10.64
N ASP A 132 -24.65 6.38 10.03
CA ASP A 132 -25.96 6.93 10.39
C ASP A 132 -26.83 5.83 10.99
N ASP A 133 -27.08 5.91 12.30
CA ASP A 133 -27.80 4.87 13.03
C ASP A 133 -29.24 4.67 12.52
N GLU A 134 -29.94 5.73 12.12
CA GLU A 134 -31.32 5.67 11.60
C GLU A 134 -31.34 5.04 10.20
N ALA A 135 -30.43 5.49 9.33
CA ALA A 135 -30.31 4.93 7.99
C ALA A 135 -29.90 3.45 8.05
N ARG A 136 -28.95 3.09 8.93
CA ARG A 136 -28.50 1.71 9.13
C ARG A 136 -29.64 0.81 9.58
N GLU A 137 -30.48 1.25 10.51
CA GLU A 137 -31.62 0.46 10.97
C GLU A 137 -32.66 0.29 9.87
N THR A 138 -32.99 1.37 9.17
CA THR A 138 -33.91 1.34 8.01
C THR A 138 -33.41 0.35 6.95
N TYR A 139 -32.10 0.35 6.66
CA TYR A 139 -31.51 -0.58 5.70
C TYR A 139 -31.61 -2.04 6.14
N ARG A 140 -31.42 -2.34 7.44
CA ARG A 140 -31.60 -3.70 7.97
C ARG A 140 -33.04 -4.18 7.79
N GLU A 141 -34.01 -3.35 8.13
CA GLU A 141 -35.43 -3.67 7.96
C GLU A 141 -35.76 -3.98 6.48
N LEU A 142 -35.21 -3.20 5.55
CA LEU A 142 -35.39 -3.44 4.12
C LEU A 142 -34.74 -4.75 3.65
N VAL A 143 -33.55 -5.08 4.14
CA VAL A 143 -32.85 -6.34 3.81
C VAL A 143 -33.62 -7.54 4.37
N ASP A 144 -34.10 -7.45 5.60
CA ASP A 144 -34.89 -8.53 6.22
C ASP A 144 -36.21 -8.75 5.47
N ALA A 145 -36.92 -7.68 5.12
CA ALA A 145 -38.14 -7.77 4.31
C ALA A 145 -37.91 -8.40 2.93
N GLU A 146 -36.77 -8.10 2.30
CA GLU A 146 -36.40 -8.69 1.01
C GLU A 146 -36.05 -10.19 1.14
N HIS A 147 -35.33 -10.58 2.19
CA HIS A 147 -35.07 -11.99 2.48
C HIS A 147 -36.35 -12.77 2.71
N GLU A 148 -37.29 -12.24 3.49
CA GLU A 148 -38.61 -12.84 3.70
C GLU A 148 -39.38 -13.00 2.37
N ARG A 149 -39.36 -11.96 1.53
CA ARG A 149 -39.99 -11.98 0.21
C ARG A 149 -39.38 -13.06 -0.70
N MET A 150 -38.05 -13.18 -0.72
CA MET A 150 -37.33 -14.17 -1.52
C MET A 150 -37.59 -15.59 -1.02
N ALA A 151 -37.56 -15.83 0.29
CA ALA A 151 -37.86 -17.13 0.89
C ALA A 151 -39.30 -17.57 0.58
N ALA A 152 -40.26 -16.64 0.60
CA ALA A 152 -41.64 -16.92 0.22
C ALA A 152 -41.77 -17.33 -1.26
N LEU A 153 -41.00 -16.70 -2.16
CA LEU A 153 -40.97 -17.06 -3.58
C LEU A 153 -40.32 -18.44 -3.81
N GLU A 154 -39.24 -18.76 -3.11
CA GLU A 154 -38.55 -20.05 -3.23
C GLU A 154 -39.36 -21.21 -2.62
N GLY A 155 -40.04 -20.99 -1.50
CA GLY A 155 -40.95 -21.97 -0.89
C GLY A 155 -42.27 -22.18 -1.63
N SER A 156 -42.57 -21.33 -2.63
CA SER A 156 -43.75 -21.44 -3.49
C SER A 156 -43.52 -22.20 -4.80
N ARG A 157 -42.31 -22.75 -5.00
CA ARG A 157 -41.92 -23.55 -6.17
C ARG A 157 -42.02 -25.05 -5.95
#